data_AF-A0A2P6NVR7-F1
#
_entry.id   AF-A0A2P6NVR7-F1
#
_cell.length_a   1.000
_cell.length_b   1.000
_cell.length_c   1.000
_cell.angle_alpha   90.00
_cell.angle_beta   90.00
_cell.angle_gamma   90.00
#
_symmetry.space_group_name_H-M   'P 1'
#
loop_
_entity.id
_entity.type
_entity.pdbx_description
1 polymer ?
#
loop_
_entity_poly.entity_id
_entity_poly.type
_entity_poly.pdbx_seq_one_letter_code
_entity_poly.pdbx_strand_id
1 'polypeptide(L)'
;MGFNCSCSENTTYARGPHTSTTKYVAGLEDNGRPSLTTCILQLKTRNRQIPRLSSNMRAAVLLLALFAVAYAQTQCSDTVPCPAPLCCSKWGWCGIGEAWCGNQPTKPTPTTANPTTATPTTANPTTVTPTTANPTTATPTTANPTTATPTFTRKPNPNKSLVAAYWGQDTIGIHDANNLQKNIDFYCDDDTYDIIIAAFVPDYFGPDKYNGVSLPVLNLANSCDNTTTQFPHTLNCPHLVPGIKKCQANGKKVLLSIGGATGFSSFPSEQSARDFAGTLWNMFLGGVDSGFPRPLGDAVFDGIDFDIENGGKAYYDVLARELKEKYFKMIPGRQFYLSSAPQCEFPDRMLGDVLETGLFDYVFIQFYNNWCGVKNYGNQWAWNWPTWEALAAKHPGMQLFLGVPADTYAGGGYVDVNGLSKILDDISKSPYYGGVMIWDATVSKVNGFGEALAKIVHSK
;
A
#
# COMPACT_ATOMS: atom_id res chain seq x y z
N MET A 1 -60.11 -0.46 -33.20
CA MET A 1 -59.87 0.83 -33.90
C MET A 1 -58.38 1.03 -33.94
N GLY A 2 -57.75 0.71 -35.08
CA GLY A 2 -56.32 0.97 -35.26
C GLY A 2 -56.11 2.40 -35.70
N PHE A 3 -55.05 3.05 -35.21
CA PHE A 3 -54.41 4.16 -35.90
C PHE A 3 -52.90 4.14 -35.64
N ASN A 4 -52.18 4.32 -36.75
CA ASN A 4 -50.74 4.24 -36.93
C ASN A 4 -49.94 5.31 -36.17
N CYS A 5 -48.69 4.98 -35.86
CA CYS A 5 -47.62 5.95 -35.69
C CYS A 5 -47.38 6.71 -37.01
N SER A 6 -47.22 8.03 -36.92
CA SER A 6 -46.57 8.84 -37.93
C SER A 6 -45.47 9.65 -37.26
N CYS A 7 -44.24 9.50 -37.75
CA CYS A 7 -43.18 10.50 -37.60
C CYS A 7 -43.23 11.38 -38.84
N SER A 8 -43.47 12.69 -38.70
CA SER A 8 -43.11 13.65 -39.75
C SER A 8 -42.00 14.56 -39.25
N GLU A 9 -40.87 14.52 -39.95
CA GLU A 9 -39.95 15.65 -40.00
C GLU A 9 -40.60 16.78 -40.79
N ASN A 10 -40.44 18.02 -40.33
CA ASN A 10 -40.51 19.18 -41.21
C ASN A 10 -39.40 20.16 -40.81
N THR A 11 -38.38 20.22 -41.66
CA THR A 11 -37.49 21.37 -41.86
C THR A 11 -38.32 22.61 -42.25
N THR A 12 -38.06 23.83 -41.79
CA THR A 12 -37.00 24.73 -42.33
C THR A 12 -36.80 26.01 -41.50
N TYR A 13 -35.52 26.40 -41.34
CA TYR A 13 -34.88 27.74 -41.25
C TYR A 13 -35.58 28.95 -40.60
N ALA A 14 -34.92 29.57 -39.60
CA ALA A 14 -34.20 30.85 -39.76
C ALA A 14 -33.72 31.49 -38.41
N ARG A 15 -32.47 32.01 -38.43
CA ARG A 15 -31.88 33.13 -37.65
C ARG A 15 -31.73 33.06 -36.11
N GLY A 16 -30.46 33.14 -35.70
CA GLY A 16 -29.99 34.05 -34.63
C GLY A 16 -30.00 33.53 -33.19
N PRO A 17 -29.12 34.06 -32.31
CA PRO A 17 -28.63 33.34 -31.14
C PRO A 17 -29.36 33.80 -29.87
N HIS A 18 -30.09 32.93 -29.19
CA HIS A 18 -30.40 33.13 -27.76
C HIS A 18 -30.61 31.79 -27.06
N THR A 19 -29.95 31.68 -25.90
CA THR A 19 -30.05 30.66 -24.86
C THR A 19 -31.51 30.31 -24.53
N SER A 20 -31.82 29.00 -24.49
CA SER A 20 -33.03 28.47 -23.88
C SER A 20 -32.68 27.22 -23.07
N THR A 21 -32.71 27.37 -21.74
CA THR A 21 -32.63 26.28 -20.75
C THR A 21 -34.00 25.63 -20.62
N THR A 22 -34.12 24.33 -20.93
CA THR A 22 -35.31 23.53 -20.62
C THR A 22 -35.08 22.76 -19.32
N LYS A 23 -35.88 23.06 -18.29
CA LYS A 23 -35.98 22.27 -17.05
C LYS A 23 -36.86 21.05 -17.30
N TYR A 24 -36.44 19.86 -16.86
CA TYR A 24 -37.32 18.71 -16.69
C TYR A 24 -37.61 18.51 -15.20
N VAL A 25 -38.90 18.52 -14.85
CA VAL A 25 -39.43 18.10 -13.56
C VAL A 25 -39.99 16.70 -13.77
N ALA A 26 -39.54 15.73 -12.98
CA ALA A 26 -40.14 14.40 -12.93
C ALA A 26 -40.85 14.25 -11.58
N GLY A 27 -42.18 14.25 -11.61
CA GLY A 27 -43.02 13.75 -10.54
C GLY A 27 -43.11 12.23 -10.62
N LEU A 28 -43.17 11.57 -9.46
CA LEU A 28 -43.49 10.15 -9.32
C LEU A 28 -44.99 10.01 -9.09
N GLU A 29 -45.61 8.99 -9.69
CA GLU A 29 -46.68 8.21 -9.04
C GLU A 29 -46.87 6.82 -9.71
N ASP A 30 -46.83 5.81 -8.82
CA ASP A 30 -47.59 4.57 -8.74
C ASP A 30 -47.48 3.35 -9.70
N ASN A 31 -46.97 2.27 -9.07
CA ASN A 31 -47.52 0.91 -8.94
C ASN A 31 -47.50 -0.07 -10.12
N GLY A 32 -46.56 -1.04 -10.04
CA GLY A 32 -46.72 -2.40 -10.60
C GLY A 32 -45.41 -3.08 -11.02
N ARG A 33 -44.90 -4.04 -10.23
CA ARG A 33 -43.76 -4.92 -10.59
C ARG A 33 -44.14 -5.87 -11.75
N PRO A 34 -43.21 -6.29 -12.64
CA PRO A 34 -42.53 -7.58 -12.41
C PRO A 34 -41.05 -7.73 -12.88
N SER A 35 -40.37 -8.61 -12.14
CA SER A 35 -39.28 -9.56 -12.45
C SER A 35 -38.06 -9.21 -13.33
N LEU A 36 -36.91 -9.49 -12.73
CA LEU A 36 -35.54 -9.50 -13.24
C LEU A 36 -35.28 -10.68 -14.22
N THR A 37 -35.78 -10.67 -15.47
CA THR A 37 -35.37 -11.70 -16.47
C THR A 37 -35.43 -11.31 -17.97
N THR A 38 -35.55 -10.03 -18.37
CA THR A 38 -35.69 -9.74 -19.83
C THR A 38 -34.92 -8.53 -20.36
N CYS A 39 -33.69 -8.29 -19.91
CA CYS A 39 -32.82 -7.31 -20.60
C CYS A 39 -31.32 -7.68 -20.59
N ILE A 40 -31.01 -8.95 -20.85
CA ILE A 40 -29.67 -9.36 -21.31
C ILE A 40 -29.86 -10.15 -22.60
N LEU A 41 -30.20 -9.43 -23.68
CA LEU A 41 -30.04 -9.80 -25.08
C LEU A 41 -30.58 -8.61 -25.87
N GLN A 42 -29.77 -8.08 -26.82
CA GLN A 42 -30.01 -6.92 -27.71
C GLN A 42 -29.16 -5.65 -27.47
N LEU A 43 -27.91 -5.77 -26.99
CA LEU A 43 -26.88 -4.73 -27.26
C LEU A 43 -25.59 -5.31 -27.85
N LYS A 44 -25.70 -6.41 -28.60
CA LYS A 44 -24.61 -6.95 -29.40
C LYS A 44 -24.94 -6.89 -30.90
N THR A 45 -25.26 -5.70 -31.41
CA THR A 45 -25.10 -5.32 -32.82
C THR A 45 -25.61 -3.89 -33.05
N ARG A 46 -24.71 -2.91 -33.12
CA ARG A 46 -24.68 -1.86 -34.16
C ARG A 46 -23.57 -0.87 -33.84
N ASN A 47 -22.42 -1.17 -34.44
CA ASN A 47 -21.32 -0.25 -34.65
C ASN A 47 -21.77 0.76 -35.73
N ARG A 48 -21.84 2.08 -35.42
CA ARG A 48 -21.51 3.20 -36.34
C ARG A 48 -21.79 4.59 -35.71
N GLN A 49 -20.71 5.36 -35.63
CA GLN A 49 -20.55 6.83 -35.69
C GLN A 49 -21.28 7.71 -34.66
N ILE A 50 -20.50 8.25 -33.71
CA ILE A 50 -20.84 9.43 -32.88
C ILE A 50 -19.88 10.58 -33.26
N PRO A 51 -20.36 11.83 -33.48
CA PRO A 51 -19.50 12.96 -33.82
C PRO A 51 -18.63 13.44 -32.65
N ARG A 52 -17.50 14.07 -32.96
CA ARG A 52 -16.51 14.62 -32.01
C ARG A 52 -17.13 15.68 -31.08
N LEU A 53 -17.17 15.40 -29.79
CA LEU A 53 -17.43 16.39 -28.72
C LEU A 53 -16.21 17.31 -28.52
N SER A 54 -16.48 18.61 -28.33
CA SER A 54 -15.46 19.66 -28.10
C SER A 54 -14.80 19.57 -26.72
N SER A 55 -13.59 20.13 -26.63
CA SER A 55 -12.64 19.96 -25.50
C SER A 55 -13.20 20.29 -24.12
N ASN A 56 -14.20 21.17 -24.03
CA ASN A 56 -14.76 21.62 -22.75
C ASN A 56 -15.86 20.68 -22.19
N MET A 57 -16.42 19.78 -23.02
CA MET A 57 -17.40 18.77 -22.57
C MET A 57 -16.72 17.47 -22.11
N ARG A 58 -15.49 17.19 -22.57
CA ARG A 58 -14.70 16.05 -22.09
C ARG A 58 -14.24 16.25 -20.64
N ALA A 59 -13.88 17.47 -20.26
CA ALA A 59 -13.53 17.80 -18.88
C ALA A 59 -14.70 17.61 -17.91
N ALA A 60 -15.93 17.96 -18.31
CA ALA A 60 -17.12 17.79 -17.48
C ALA A 60 -17.56 16.33 -17.31
N VAL A 61 -17.34 15.47 -18.33
CA VAL A 61 -17.66 14.03 -18.25
C VAL A 61 -16.56 13.24 -17.53
N LEU A 62 -15.30 13.69 -17.58
CA LEU A 62 -14.19 13.08 -16.82
C LEU A 62 -14.20 13.48 -15.33
N LEU A 63 -14.66 14.67 -14.98
CA LEU A 63 -14.86 15.08 -13.56
C LEU A 63 -16.06 14.38 -12.90
N LEU A 64 -17.04 13.90 -13.67
CA LEU A 64 -18.15 13.07 -13.17
C LEU A 64 -17.86 11.56 -13.23
N ALA A 65 -16.78 11.13 -13.88
CA ALA A 65 -16.38 9.72 -13.96
C ALA A 65 -15.29 9.32 -12.93
N LEU A 66 -14.78 10.27 -12.13
CA LEU A 66 -13.84 10.02 -11.02
C LEU A 66 -14.51 9.70 -9.66
N PHE A 67 -15.83 9.48 -9.66
CA PHE A 67 -16.58 8.99 -8.49
C PHE A 67 -17.31 7.66 -8.77
N ALA A 68 -16.74 6.79 -9.62
CA ALA A 68 -17.34 5.50 -9.94
C ALA A 68 -16.31 4.36 -9.96
N VAL A 69 -15.72 4.07 -8.80
CA VAL A 69 -15.41 2.68 -8.43
C VAL A 69 -16.08 2.41 -7.09
N ALA A 70 -17.41 2.40 -7.13
CA ALA A 70 -18.19 1.83 -6.06
C ALA A 70 -18.19 0.30 -6.26
N TYR A 71 -17.58 -0.43 -5.33
CA TYR A 71 -18.23 -1.65 -4.84
C TYR A 71 -19.70 -1.30 -4.68
N ALA A 72 -20.63 -1.99 -5.35
CA ALA A 72 -22.03 -1.60 -5.40
C ALA A 72 -22.56 -1.24 -4.00
N GLN A 73 -22.59 0.06 -3.70
CA GLN A 73 -23.11 0.55 -2.44
C GLN A 73 -24.61 0.50 -2.60
N THR A 74 -25.23 -0.55 -2.06
CA THR A 74 -26.68 -0.68 -2.05
C THR A 74 -27.25 0.36 -1.09
N GLN A 75 -28.19 1.17 -1.59
CA GLN A 75 -28.97 2.06 -0.74
C GLN A 75 -29.89 1.24 0.16
N CYS A 76 -30.09 1.70 1.39
CA CYS A 76 -30.90 1.03 2.40
C CYS A 76 -31.80 2.02 3.14
N SER A 77 -32.89 1.50 3.69
CA SER A 77 -33.86 2.24 4.49
C SER A 77 -34.57 1.28 5.44
N ASP A 78 -35.47 1.79 6.28
CA ASP A 78 -36.30 0.98 7.18
C ASP A 78 -37.16 -0.06 6.44
N THR A 79 -37.44 0.16 5.14
CA THR A 79 -38.24 -0.75 4.29
C THR A 79 -37.39 -1.57 3.31
N VAL A 80 -36.09 -1.28 3.20
CA VAL A 80 -35.14 -1.99 2.33
C VAL A 80 -33.85 -2.23 3.12
N PRO A 81 -33.77 -3.33 3.90
CA PRO A 81 -32.63 -3.62 4.75
C PRO A 81 -31.41 -4.09 3.94
N CYS A 82 -30.22 -3.91 4.50
CA CYS A 82 -29.00 -4.39 3.90
C CYS A 82 -28.90 -5.93 3.89
N PRO A 83 -28.26 -6.54 2.88
CA PRO A 83 -27.90 -7.96 2.91
C PRO A 83 -26.99 -8.25 4.09
N ALA A 84 -27.25 -9.32 4.84
CA ALA A 84 -26.36 -9.76 5.91
C ALA A 84 -24.96 -10.07 5.32
N PRO A 85 -23.85 -9.67 5.99
CA PRO A 85 -23.74 -9.15 7.36
C PRO A 85 -23.69 -7.61 7.49
N LEU A 86 -24.19 -6.85 6.51
CA LEU A 86 -24.03 -5.40 6.45
C LEU A 86 -25.10 -4.65 7.27
N CYS A 87 -24.74 -3.47 7.80
CA CYS A 87 -25.62 -2.54 8.50
C CYS A 87 -25.98 -1.33 7.65
N CYS A 88 -27.17 -0.76 7.86
CA CYS A 88 -27.61 0.46 7.19
C CYS A 88 -27.17 1.70 7.98
N SER A 89 -26.33 2.54 7.37
CA SER A 89 -25.92 3.82 7.96
C SER A 89 -27.08 4.82 7.99
N LYS A 90 -26.97 5.86 8.84
CA LYS A 90 -27.92 6.99 8.90
C LYS A 90 -28.07 7.78 7.60
N TRP A 91 -27.20 7.52 6.62
CA TRP A 91 -27.19 8.16 5.30
C TRP A 91 -27.83 7.28 4.22
N GLY A 92 -28.38 6.12 4.59
CA GLY A 92 -29.08 5.21 3.69
C GLY A 92 -28.17 4.35 2.84
N TRP A 93 -27.02 3.92 3.37
CA TRP A 93 -26.05 3.06 2.67
C TRP A 93 -25.60 1.88 3.51
N CYS A 94 -25.44 0.72 2.87
CA CYS A 94 -24.96 -0.52 3.49
C CYS A 94 -23.43 -0.53 3.69
N GLY A 95 -22.97 -1.04 4.83
CA GLY A 95 -21.55 -1.22 5.12
C GLY A 95 -21.29 -1.95 6.43
N ILE A 96 -20.01 -2.05 6.81
CA ILE A 96 -19.55 -2.80 7.99
C ILE A 96 -18.81 -1.83 8.90
N GLY A 97 -18.94 -2.00 10.22
CA GLY A 97 -18.25 -1.18 11.21
C GLY A 97 -19.13 -0.12 11.87
N GLU A 98 -18.58 0.58 12.85
CA GLU A 98 -19.32 1.43 13.79
C GLU A 98 -20.10 2.56 13.09
N ALA A 99 -19.55 3.13 12.01
CA ALA A 99 -20.22 4.19 11.24
C ALA A 99 -21.49 3.71 10.49
N TRP A 100 -21.67 2.39 10.31
CA TRP A 100 -22.84 1.78 9.68
C TRP A 100 -23.73 1.04 10.68
N CYS A 101 -23.16 0.40 11.69
CA CYS A 101 -23.88 -0.40 12.68
C CYS A 101 -24.24 0.35 13.98
N GLY A 102 -23.69 1.55 14.21
CA GLY A 102 -23.73 2.26 15.48
C GLY A 102 -24.98 3.09 15.78
N ASN A 103 -25.97 3.16 14.87
CA ASN A 103 -27.20 3.95 15.09
C ASN A 103 -28.45 3.13 14.73
N GLN A 104 -28.84 2.21 15.61
CA GLN A 104 -30.21 1.66 15.63
C GLN A 104 -30.99 2.35 16.76
N PRO A 105 -32.21 2.88 16.52
CA PRO A 105 -33.00 3.50 17.57
C PRO A 105 -33.33 2.49 18.68
N THR A 106 -32.89 2.78 19.91
CA THR A 106 -33.18 1.96 21.09
C THR A 106 -34.67 2.01 21.42
N LYS A 107 -35.35 0.85 21.39
CA LYS A 107 -36.68 0.64 21.95
C LYS A 107 -36.64 0.85 23.49
N PRO A 108 -37.60 1.56 24.12
CA PRO A 108 -37.50 1.88 25.53
C PRO A 108 -37.77 0.66 26.41
N THR A 109 -36.91 0.44 27.40
CA THR A 109 -37.08 -0.58 28.46
C THR A 109 -37.31 0.12 29.79
N PRO A 110 -38.29 -0.32 30.61
CA PRO A 110 -38.89 0.48 31.66
C PRO A 110 -38.02 0.65 32.91
N THR A 111 -38.23 1.79 33.56
CA THR A 111 -37.68 2.20 34.85
C THR A 111 -38.14 1.26 35.97
N THR A 112 -37.24 0.82 36.84
CA THR A 112 -37.62 0.39 38.20
C THR A 112 -36.50 0.68 39.20
N ALA A 113 -36.91 1.09 40.39
CA ALA A 113 -36.16 1.80 41.40
C ALA A 113 -35.09 0.98 42.14
N ASN A 114 -34.11 1.71 42.67
CA ASN A 114 -33.10 1.26 43.64
C ASN A 114 -33.74 0.71 44.93
N PRO A 115 -33.18 -0.35 45.51
CA PRO A 115 -33.20 -0.55 46.95
C PRO A 115 -31.78 -0.61 47.56
N THR A 116 -31.80 -0.30 48.85
CA THR A 116 -30.72 0.13 49.73
C THR A 116 -29.72 -0.96 50.14
N THR A 117 -28.53 -0.49 50.48
CA THR A 117 -27.34 -1.13 51.07
C THR A 117 -27.61 -2.08 52.24
N ALA A 118 -26.81 -3.16 52.32
CA ALA A 118 -26.39 -3.78 53.57
C ALA A 118 -24.89 -4.15 53.49
N THR A 119 -24.12 -3.68 54.46
CA THR A 119 -22.69 -3.96 54.68
C THR A 119 -22.49 -5.36 55.27
N PRO A 120 -21.58 -6.20 54.74
CA PRO A 120 -21.18 -7.42 55.42
C PRO A 120 -19.96 -7.20 56.32
N THR A 121 -20.07 -7.79 57.50
CA THR A 121 -19.12 -7.81 58.62
C THR A 121 -17.88 -8.65 58.29
N THR A 122 -16.70 -8.12 58.63
CA THR A 122 -15.39 -8.77 58.51
C THR A 122 -15.24 -9.92 59.52
N ALA A 123 -14.88 -11.11 59.05
CA ALA A 123 -14.38 -12.20 59.88
C ALA A 123 -12.87 -12.36 59.69
N ASN A 124 -12.15 -12.47 60.81
CA ASN A 124 -10.69 -12.53 60.90
C ASN A 124 -10.19 -13.95 60.52
N PRO A 125 -9.25 -14.12 59.57
CA PRO A 125 -8.72 -15.44 59.27
C PRO A 125 -7.60 -15.84 60.24
N THR A 126 -7.72 -17.06 60.75
CA THR A 126 -6.78 -17.75 61.64
C THR A 126 -5.43 -17.98 60.96
N THR A 127 -4.35 -17.61 61.65
CA THR A 127 -2.96 -17.83 61.22
C THR A 127 -2.59 -19.30 61.37
N VAL A 128 -2.24 -19.96 60.26
CA VAL A 128 -1.52 -21.25 60.26
C VAL A 128 -0.11 -21.02 59.73
N THR A 129 0.88 -21.43 60.52
CA THR A 129 2.31 -21.32 60.22
C THR A 129 2.70 -22.41 59.21
N PRO A 130 3.24 -22.09 58.02
CA PRO A 130 3.81 -23.09 57.14
C PRO A 130 5.24 -23.40 57.54
N THR A 131 5.53 -24.67 57.79
CA THR A 131 6.86 -25.21 57.98
C THR A 131 7.66 -25.06 56.68
N THR A 132 8.79 -24.36 56.74
CA THR A 132 9.68 -24.12 55.61
C THR A 132 10.52 -25.37 55.36
N ALA A 133 10.25 -26.09 54.27
CA ALA A 133 11.23 -27.01 53.69
C ALA A 133 12.04 -26.23 52.64
N ASN A 134 13.37 -26.23 52.79
CA ASN A 134 14.30 -25.51 51.94
C ASN A 134 14.35 -26.18 50.54
N PRO A 135 13.95 -25.52 49.44
CA PRO A 135 14.09 -26.12 48.12
C PRO A 135 15.54 -25.96 47.66
N THR A 136 16.22 -27.07 47.38
CA THR A 136 17.52 -27.08 46.72
C THR A 136 17.33 -26.61 45.28
N THR A 137 17.64 -25.33 45.00
CA THR A 137 17.67 -24.80 43.65
C THR A 137 18.86 -25.39 42.90
N ALA A 138 18.63 -26.31 41.97
CA ALA A 138 19.62 -26.62 40.95
C ALA A 138 19.77 -25.39 40.05
N THR A 139 21.00 -24.90 39.93
CA THR A 139 21.36 -23.79 39.05
C THR A 139 21.03 -24.17 37.61
N PRO A 140 20.16 -23.44 36.88
CA PRO A 140 19.99 -23.68 35.47
C PRO A 140 21.27 -23.23 34.76
N THR A 141 21.99 -24.20 34.19
CA THR A 141 23.10 -23.90 33.28
C THR A 141 22.48 -23.44 31.96
N THR A 142 22.20 -22.14 31.86
CA THR A 142 21.80 -21.53 30.59
C THR A 142 23.02 -21.55 29.68
N ALA A 143 23.07 -22.49 28.75
CA ALA A 143 24.00 -22.39 27.63
C ALA A 143 23.65 -21.09 26.89
N ASN A 144 24.60 -20.17 26.82
CA ASN A 144 24.48 -18.93 26.07
C ASN A 144 24.16 -19.31 24.61
N PRO A 145 23.04 -18.87 24.00
CA PRO A 145 22.78 -19.17 22.61
C PRO A 145 23.92 -18.58 21.79
N THR A 146 24.69 -19.44 21.15
CA THR A 146 25.74 -19.02 20.24
C THR A 146 25.03 -18.53 18.98
N THR A 147 24.66 -17.26 18.95
CA THR A 147 24.25 -16.59 17.72
C THR A 147 25.48 -16.58 16.82
N ALA A 148 25.58 -17.58 15.94
CA ALA A 148 26.53 -17.55 14.85
C ALA A 148 26.25 -16.27 14.07
N THR A 149 27.14 -15.28 14.18
CA THR A 149 27.13 -14.11 13.32
C THR A 149 27.32 -14.63 11.90
N PRO A 150 26.32 -14.52 11.00
CA PRO A 150 26.52 -14.88 9.61
C PRO A 150 27.62 -13.96 9.08
N THR A 151 28.73 -14.55 8.67
CA THR A 151 29.78 -13.80 8.00
C THR A 151 29.29 -13.58 6.57
N PHE A 152 28.60 -12.47 6.34
CA PHE A 152 28.14 -12.06 5.01
C PHE A 152 29.35 -11.71 4.13
N THR A 153 29.83 -12.66 3.34
CA THR A 153 30.96 -12.47 2.41
C THR A 153 30.53 -11.92 1.04
N ARG A 154 29.52 -11.06 0.98
CA ARG A 154 29.28 -10.22 -0.21
C ARG A 154 29.34 -8.76 0.20
N LYS A 155 30.54 -8.17 0.15
CA LYS A 155 30.66 -6.70 0.12
C LYS A 155 29.79 -6.19 -1.03
N PRO A 156 28.96 -5.15 -0.84
CA PRO A 156 28.32 -4.47 -1.95
C PRO A 156 29.40 -4.11 -2.98
N ASN A 157 29.26 -4.60 -4.21
CA ASN A 157 30.09 -4.09 -5.30
C ASN A 157 29.52 -2.71 -5.66
N PRO A 158 30.21 -1.60 -5.40
CA PRO A 158 29.72 -0.27 -5.75
C PRO A 158 29.56 -0.07 -7.26
N ASN A 159 30.06 -1.01 -8.08
CA ASN A 159 29.99 -0.98 -9.54
C ASN A 159 28.96 -1.94 -10.15
N LYS A 160 27.98 -2.45 -9.40
CA LYS A 160 26.91 -3.31 -9.95
C LYS A 160 25.58 -2.56 -9.93
N SER A 161 24.98 -2.34 -11.11
CA SER A 161 23.58 -1.91 -11.19
C SER A 161 22.65 -2.98 -10.63
N LEU A 162 21.64 -2.56 -9.87
CA LEU A 162 20.78 -3.44 -9.09
C LEU A 162 19.36 -3.48 -9.68
N VAL A 163 18.67 -4.60 -9.48
CA VAL A 163 17.25 -4.72 -9.81
C VAL A 163 16.45 -4.83 -8.52
N ALA A 164 15.58 -3.85 -8.28
CA ALA A 164 14.63 -3.84 -7.18
C ALA A 164 13.24 -4.23 -7.67
N ALA A 165 12.45 -4.91 -6.85
CA ALA A 165 11.05 -5.15 -7.15
C ALA A 165 10.17 -5.13 -5.90
N TYR A 166 8.98 -4.55 -6.05
CA TYR A 166 7.93 -4.65 -5.04
C TYR A 166 7.35 -6.07 -5.00
N TRP A 167 7.02 -6.55 -3.81
CA TRP A 167 6.35 -7.82 -3.56
C TRP A 167 5.38 -7.63 -2.40
N GLY A 168 4.20 -8.23 -2.45
CA GLY A 168 3.26 -8.21 -1.34
C GLY A 168 1.84 -7.85 -1.75
N GLN A 169 1.62 -7.15 -2.87
CA GLN A 169 0.29 -6.69 -3.27
C GLN A 169 -0.42 -7.55 -4.33
N ASP A 170 0.21 -8.64 -4.79
CA ASP A 170 -0.39 -9.60 -5.72
C ASP A 170 -1.05 -8.96 -6.95
N THR A 171 -0.34 -8.03 -7.62
CA THR A 171 -0.87 -7.36 -8.81
C THR A 171 -1.33 -8.38 -9.85
N ILE A 172 -0.58 -9.46 -10.04
CA ILE A 172 -0.97 -10.51 -10.98
C ILE A 172 -2.28 -11.21 -10.61
N GLY A 173 -2.59 -11.42 -9.32
CA GLY A 173 -3.80 -12.09 -8.89
C GLY A 173 -5.09 -11.35 -9.27
N ILE A 174 -5.01 -10.03 -9.50
CA ILE A 174 -6.11 -9.21 -10.02
C ILE A 174 -6.40 -9.54 -11.50
N HIS A 175 -5.38 -9.94 -12.26
CA HIS A 175 -5.45 -10.13 -13.71
C HIS A 175 -5.44 -11.60 -14.15
N ASP A 176 -4.86 -12.48 -13.34
CA ASP A 176 -4.78 -13.92 -13.56
C ASP A 176 -4.83 -14.68 -12.23
N ALA A 177 -6.04 -15.13 -11.88
CA ALA A 177 -6.30 -15.86 -10.65
C ALA A 177 -5.58 -17.23 -10.56
N ASN A 178 -5.03 -17.76 -11.67
CA ASN A 178 -4.26 -19.00 -11.64
C ASN A 178 -2.79 -18.76 -11.25
N ASN A 179 -2.34 -17.50 -11.31
CA ASN A 179 -0.95 -17.11 -11.14
C ASN A 179 -0.74 -16.19 -9.93
N LEU A 180 -1.48 -16.43 -8.84
CA LEU A 180 -1.34 -15.68 -7.59
C LEU A 180 0.11 -15.58 -7.10
N GLN A 181 0.41 -14.45 -6.48
CA GLN A 181 1.66 -14.18 -5.77
C GLN A 181 2.08 -15.36 -4.90
N LYS A 182 3.35 -15.74 -5.04
CA LYS A 182 3.96 -16.80 -4.24
C LYS A 182 4.58 -16.21 -2.97
N ASN A 183 4.94 -17.09 -2.05
CA ASN A 183 5.75 -16.70 -0.90
C ASN A 183 7.06 -16.05 -1.35
N ILE A 184 7.59 -15.15 -0.53
CA ILE A 184 8.75 -14.33 -0.88
C ILE A 184 9.98 -15.16 -1.29
N ASP A 185 10.14 -16.38 -0.75
CA ASP A 185 11.25 -17.29 -1.07
C ASP A 185 11.31 -17.71 -2.53
N PHE A 186 10.16 -17.76 -3.21
CA PHE A 186 10.08 -18.06 -4.64
C PHE A 186 10.82 -17.04 -5.51
N TYR A 187 10.79 -15.77 -5.11
CA TYR A 187 11.46 -14.68 -5.82
C TYR A 187 12.93 -14.55 -5.42
N CYS A 188 13.41 -15.43 -4.54
CA CYS A 188 14.76 -15.37 -3.98
C CYS A 188 15.73 -16.38 -4.57
N ASP A 189 15.23 -17.34 -5.34
CA ASP A 189 16.03 -18.45 -5.87
C ASP A 189 16.82 -18.14 -7.14
N ASP A 190 16.45 -17.09 -7.87
CA ASP A 190 17.15 -16.67 -9.07
C ASP A 190 17.92 -15.35 -8.87
N ASP A 191 18.75 -15.00 -9.85
CA ASP A 191 19.58 -13.79 -9.83
C ASP A 191 18.86 -12.54 -10.34
N THR A 192 17.54 -12.58 -10.57
CA THR A 192 16.79 -11.46 -11.17
C THR A 192 16.79 -10.24 -10.27
N TYR A 193 16.40 -10.41 -9.00
CA TYR A 193 16.21 -9.30 -8.07
C TYR A 193 17.35 -9.21 -7.04
N ASP A 194 17.99 -8.05 -6.92
CA ASP A 194 18.97 -7.77 -5.86
C ASP A 194 18.32 -7.17 -4.61
N ILE A 195 17.15 -6.53 -4.76
CA ILE A 195 16.37 -5.91 -3.68
C ILE A 195 14.91 -6.35 -3.83
N ILE A 196 14.30 -6.86 -2.75
CA ILE A 196 12.87 -7.14 -2.68
C ILE A 196 12.25 -6.21 -1.64
N ILE A 197 11.18 -5.52 -2.02
CA ILE A 197 10.52 -4.52 -1.20
C ILE A 197 9.15 -5.08 -0.80
N ALA A 198 9.00 -5.45 0.46
CA ALA A 198 7.74 -5.98 1.01
C ALA A 198 6.74 -4.84 1.20
N ALA A 199 5.65 -4.88 0.45
CA ALA A 199 4.62 -3.86 0.33
C ALA A 199 3.28 -4.39 0.88
N PHE A 200 2.66 -3.77 1.88
CA PHE A 200 2.97 -2.50 2.52
C PHE A 200 2.57 -2.45 3.99
N VAL A 201 3.07 -1.43 4.70
CA VAL A 201 2.44 -0.85 5.88
C VAL A 201 1.64 0.39 5.45
N PRO A 202 0.36 0.26 5.03
CA PRO A 202 -0.43 1.39 4.52
C PRO A 202 -1.06 2.27 5.61
N ASP A 203 -1.22 1.74 6.83
CA ASP A 203 -1.75 2.51 7.96
C ASP A 203 -0.78 2.49 9.12
N TYR A 204 -0.31 3.67 9.54
CA TYR A 204 0.67 3.84 10.62
C TYR A 204 0.00 3.79 12.00
N PHE A 205 -1.31 4.02 12.08
CA PHE A 205 -2.05 4.20 13.32
C PHE A 205 -3.26 3.28 13.39
N GLY A 206 -3.01 1.98 13.23
CA GLY A 206 -4.03 0.95 13.29
C GLY A 206 -4.77 0.87 14.63
N PRO A 207 -5.83 0.04 14.68
CA PRO A 207 -6.74 -0.05 15.82
C PRO A 207 -6.12 -0.77 17.01
N ASP A 208 -5.20 -1.71 16.78
CA ASP A 208 -4.50 -2.41 17.85
C ASP A 208 -3.50 -1.49 18.53
N LYS A 209 -3.35 -1.66 19.84
CA LYS A 209 -2.44 -0.84 20.65
C LYS A 209 -1.59 -1.70 21.57
N TYR A 210 -0.35 -1.27 21.77
CA TYR A 210 0.52 -1.78 22.82
C TYR A 210 1.02 -0.61 23.66
N ASN A 211 0.81 -0.65 24.98
CA ASN A 211 1.16 0.42 25.92
C ASN A 211 0.72 1.83 25.47
N GLY A 212 -0.49 1.92 24.89
CA GLY A 212 -1.07 3.18 24.40
C GLY A 212 -0.57 3.63 23.02
N VAL A 213 0.42 2.96 22.43
CA VAL A 213 0.92 3.21 21.08
C VAL A 213 0.09 2.42 20.07
N SER A 214 -0.47 3.09 19.07
CA SER A 214 -1.13 2.43 17.94
C SER A 214 -0.13 1.64 17.10
N LEU A 215 -0.51 0.42 16.74
CA LEU A 215 0.31 -0.46 15.94
C LEU A 215 -0.04 -0.29 14.45
N PRO A 216 0.96 -0.26 13.54
CA PRO A 216 0.71 -0.22 12.12
C PRO A 216 -0.03 -1.45 11.60
N VAL A 217 -0.80 -1.25 10.55
CA VAL A 217 -1.41 -2.34 9.77
C VAL A 217 -0.45 -2.74 8.66
N LEU A 218 -0.11 -4.03 8.61
CA LEU A 218 0.61 -4.64 7.49
C LEU A 218 -0.42 -5.27 6.53
N ASN A 219 -0.23 -5.10 5.23
CA ASN A 219 -1.02 -5.77 4.20
C ASN A 219 -0.05 -6.42 3.20
N LEU A 220 -0.10 -7.75 3.08
CA LEU A 220 0.67 -8.53 2.10
C LEU A 220 -0.27 -9.35 1.20
N ALA A 221 -1.45 -8.81 0.91
CA ALA A 221 -2.50 -9.42 0.09
C ALA A 221 -2.73 -10.90 0.46
N ASN A 222 -2.68 -11.79 -0.52
CA ASN A 222 -2.89 -13.23 -0.37
C ASN A 222 -1.81 -13.97 0.44
N SER A 223 -0.70 -13.30 0.79
CA SER A 223 0.45 -13.96 1.44
C SER A 223 0.32 -14.03 2.96
N CYS A 224 -0.58 -13.25 3.55
CA CYS A 224 -0.92 -13.38 4.96
C CYS A 224 -2.25 -12.72 5.34
N ASP A 225 -3.06 -13.48 6.08
CA ASP A 225 -4.35 -13.09 6.66
C ASP A 225 -4.47 -13.43 8.16
N ASN A 226 -3.52 -14.19 8.72
CA ASN A 226 -3.52 -14.62 10.11
C ASN A 226 -3.27 -13.47 11.09
N THR A 227 -3.95 -13.49 12.23
CA THR A 227 -3.76 -12.56 13.36
C THR A 227 -3.75 -13.32 14.69
N THR A 228 -3.72 -12.61 15.82
CA THR A 228 -3.82 -13.24 17.16
C THR A 228 -5.04 -12.71 17.92
N THR A 229 -5.48 -13.41 18.97
CA THR A 229 -6.56 -12.91 19.84
C THR A 229 -6.19 -11.63 20.58
N GLN A 230 -4.91 -11.44 20.88
CA GLN A 230 -4.40 -10.23 21.54
C GLN A 230 -4.36 -9.04 20.59
N PHE A 231 -4.02 -9.28 19.32
CA PHE A 231 -3.90 -8.28 18.27
C PHE A 231 -4.70 -8.73 17.04
N PRO A 232 -6.03 -8.50 17.03
CA PRO A 232 -6.91 -9.01 15.99
C PRO A 232 -6.79 -8.30 14.64
N HIS A 233 -6.08 -7.18 14.55
CA HIS A 233 -5.87 -6.42 13.31
C HIS A 233 -4.39 -6.36 12.88
N THR A 234 -3.48 -6.78 13.76
CA THR A 234 -2.07 -6.91 13.46
C THR A 234 -1.78 -8.31 12.92
N LEU A 235 -1.22 -8.39 11.72
CA LEU A 235 -0.90 -9.67 11.10
C LEU A 235 0.11 -10.48 11.94
N ASN A 236 0.05 -11.81 11.80
CA ASN A 236 0.95 -12.80 12.40
C ASN A 236 1.26 -13.92 11.41
N CYS A 237 2.37 -13.77 10.68
CA CYS A 237 2.74 -14.52 9.49
C CYS A 237 4.11 -15.20 9.64
N PRO A 238 4.34 -16.05 10.66
CA PRO A 238 5.65 -16.65 10.89
C PRO A 238 6.11 -17.56 9.73
N HIS A 239 5.18 -18.03 8.89
CA HIS A 239 5.51 -18.86 7.71
C HIS A 239 6.31 -18.11 6.65
N LEU A 240 6.30 -16.77 6.63
CA LEU A 240 7.09 -15.96 5.69
C LEU A 240 8.53 -15.74 6.15
N VAL A 241 8.84 -15.98 7.43
CA VAL A 241 10.16 -15.73 8.03
C VAL A 241 11.29 -16.52 7.37
N PRO A 242 11.14 -17.84 7.11
CA PRO A 242 12.18 -18.60 6.41
C PRO A 242 12.51 -18.00 5.05
N GLY A 243 11.49 -17.49 4.33
CA GLY A 243 11.68 -16.87 3.03
C GLY A 243 12.47 -15.58 3.10
N ILE A 244 12.12 -14.65 4.00
CA ILE A 244 12.88 -13.41 4.20
C ILE A 244 14.35 -13.72 4.49
N LYS A 245 14.60 -14.64 5.42
CA LYS A 245 15.96 -15.07 5.79
C LYS A 245 16.71 -15.74 4.63
N LYS A 246 16.02 -16.52 3.79
CA LYS A 246 16.59 -17.13 2.58
C LYS A 246 17.03 -16.07 1.58
N CYS A 247 16.21 -15.05 1.33
CA CYS A 247 16.58 -13.94 0.44
C CYS A 247 17.85 -13.24 0.93
N GLN A 248 17.92 -12.94 2.23
CA GLN A 248 19.09 -12.32 2.86
C GLN A 248 20.33 -13.24 2.78
N ALA A 249 20.16 -14.54 3.02
CA ALA A 249 21.24 -15.53 2.88
C ALA A 249 21.76 -15.62 1.43
N ASN A 250 20.88 -15.42 0.44
CA ASN A 250 21.24 -15.31 -0.98
C ASN A 250 21.84 -13.93 -1.35
N GLY A 251 22.11 -13.07 -0.36
CA GLY A 251 22.74 -11.77 -0.56
C GLY A 251 21.83 -10.71 -1.18
N LYS A 252 20.50 -10.93 -1.14
CA LYS A 252 19.49 -9.93 -1.52
C LYS A 252 19.17 -9.04 -0.32
N LYS A 253 18.83 -7.78 -0.58
CA LYS A 253 18.29 -6.90 0.45
C LYS A 253 16.78 -7.07 0.52
N VAL A 254 16.22 -7.15 1.73
CA VAL A 254 14.76 -7.19 1.91
C VAL A 254 14.34 -5.96 2.70
N LEU A 255 13.61 -5.05 2.05
CA LEU A 255 13.13 -3.80 2.66
C LEU A 255 11.63 -3.93 2.99
N LEU A 256 11.16 -3.19 4.00
CA LEU A 256 9.73 -3.06 4.29
C LEU A 256 9.26 -1.68 3.82
N SER A 257 8.20 -1.62 3.01
CA SER A 257 7.68 -0.35 2.51
C SER A 257 6.49 0.15 3.32
N ILE A 258 6.54 1.44 3.66
CA ILE A 258 5.44 2.19 4.27
C ILE A 258 4.70 2.99 3.20
N GLY A 259 3.38 3.11 3.32
CA GLY A 259 2.53 3.86 2.40
C GLY A 259 1.85 2.98 1.34
N GLY A 260 2.20 3.20 0.08
CA GLY A 260 1.53 2.65 -1.11
C GLY A 260 0.29 3.44 -1.52
N ALA A 261 -0.28 3.08 -2.67
CA ALA A 261 -1.42 3.78 -3.29
C ALA A 261 -2.67 3.90 -2.40
N THR A 262 -2.87 2.98 -1.45
CA THR A 262 -4.00 3.00 -0.49
C THR A 262 -3.62 3.59 0.87
N GLY A 263 -2.36 3.98 1.07
CA GLY A 263 -1.88 4.54 2.33
C GLY A 263 -2.19 6.04 2.42
N PHE A 264 -2.98 6.43 3.42
CA PHE A 264 -3.38 7.83 3.66
C PHE A 264 -2.88 8.38 5.00
N SER A 265 -2.01 7.65 5.70
CA SER A 265 -1.49 8.05 7.00
C SER A 265 -0.71 9.37 6.92
N SER A 266 -0.83 10.16 7.99
CA SER A 266 -0.18 11.46 8.13
C SER A 266 0.29 11.62 9.56
N PHE A 267 1.52 12.09 9.77
CA PHE A 267 2.03 12.35 11.12
C PHE A 267 1.43 13.64 11.68
N PRO A 268 0.69 13.61 12.81
CA PRO A 268 0.15 14.82 13.42
C PRO A 268 1.21 15.71 14.08
N SER A 269 2.40 15.18 14.39
CA SER A 269 3.49 15.90 15.05
C SER A 269 4.85 15.24 14.81
N GLU A 270 5.94 15.96 15.06
CA GLU A 270 7.29 15.37 15.07
C GLU A 270 7.37 14.16 16.02
N GLN A 271 6.77 14.26 17.21
CA GLN A 271 6.80 13.17 18.18
C GLN A 271 6.13 11.91 17.63
N SER A 272 5.00 12.05 16.93
CA SER A 272 4.34 10.89 16.31
C SER A 272 5.21 10.20 15.25
N ALA A 273 6.04 10.94 14.52
CA ALA A 273 7.02 10.35 13.59
C ALA A 273 8.17 9.63 14.33
N ARG A 274 8.66 10.18 15.45
CA ARG A 274 9.69 9.53 16.28
C ARG A 274 9.18 8.26 16.95
N ASP A 275 7.95 8.30 17.47
CA ASP A 275 7.29 7.15 18.08
C ASP A 275 7.09 6.05 17.05
N PHE A 276 6.64 6.40 15.84
CA PHE A 276 6.48 5.46 14.75
C PHE A 276 7.81 4.81 14.31
N ALA A 277 8.92 5.57 14.30
CA ALA A 277 10.25 5.00 14.07
C ALA A 277 10.59 3.90 15.10
N GLY A 278 10.24 4.11 16.37
CA GLY A 278 10.38 3.11 17.43
C GLY A 278 9.48 1.90 17.24
N THR A 279 8.23 2.11 16.81
CA THR A 279 7.30 1.03 16.48
C THR A 279 7.83 0.17 15.33
N LEU A 280 8.29 0.79 14.23
CA LEU A 280 8.94 0.07 13.12
C LEU A 280 10.16 -0.72 13.60
N TRP A 281 10.98 -0.12 14.47
CA TRP A 281 12.16 -0.76 15.02
C TRP A 281 11.81 -2.05 15.80
N ASN A 282 10.81 -1.97 16.68
CA ASN A 282 10.40 -3.08 17.53
C ASN A 282 9.60 -4.17 16.82
N MET A 283 8.82 -3.83 15.80
CA MET A 283 7.97 -4.81 15.10
C MET A 283 8.67 -5.52 13.94
N PHE A 284 9.56 -4.82 13.22
CA PHE A 284 10.07 -5.30 11.92
C PHE A 284 11.60 -5.27 11.78
N LEU A 285 12.29 -4.48 12.61
CA LEU A 285 13.74 -4.35 12.55
C LEU A 285 14.38 -4.96 13.80
N GLY A 286 15.42 -4.34 14.33
CA GLY A 286 16.29 -4.90 15.36
C GLY A 286 15.83 -4.73 16.80
N GLY A 287 14.59 -4.27 17.05
CA GLY A 287 14.08 -4.10 18.41
C GLY A 287 13.85 -5.42 19.13
N VAL A 288 14.00 -5.39 20.45
CA VAL A 288 14.00 -6.56 21.34
C VAL A 288 12.90 -6.49 22.41
N ASP A 289 12.04 -5.47 22.36
CA ASP A 289 10.88 -5.39 23.26
C ASP A 289 9.87 -6.48 22.90
N SER A 290 9.82 -7.51 23.74
CA SER A 290 8.99 -8.70 23.53
C SER A 290 7.48 -8.44 23.64
N GLY A 291 7.07 -7.25 24.06
CA GLY A 291 5.65 -6.91 24.13
C GLY A 291 5.07 -6.35 22.83
N PHE A 292 5.92 -5.89 21.90
CA PHE A 292 5.45 -5.58 20.55
C PHE A 292 5.19 -6.87 19.78
N PRO A 293 4.03 -7.01 19.10
CA PRO A 293 3.84 -8.12 18.17
C PRO A 293 4.82 -7.98 17.01
N ARG A 294 5.35 -9.11 16.54
CA ARG A 294 6.22 -9.16 15.37
C ARG A 294 5.51 -9.94 14.27
N PRO A 295 4.82 -9.27 13.33
CA PRO A 295 4.05 -9.92 12.27
C PRO A 295 4.84 -10.90 11.43
N LEU A 296 6.15 -10.65 11.30
CA LEU A 296 7.07 -11.47 10.54
C LEU A 296 8.15 -12.05 11.48
N GLY A 297 7.72 -12.48 12.67
CA GLY A 297 8.54 -13.19 13.65
C GLY A 297 9.89 -12.52 13.91
N ASP A 298 10.95 -13.31 13.99
CA ASP A 298 12.31 -12.85 14.25
C ASP A 298 13.07 -12.41 12.98
N ALA A 299 12.37 -12.23 11.84
CA ALA A 299 12.99 -11.59 10.68
C ALA A 299 13.33 -10.13 11.01
N VAL A 300 14.49 -9.69 10.54
CA VAL A 300 14.96 -8.30 10.65
C VAL A 300 15.14 -7.79 9.24
N PHE A 301 14.25 -6.89 8.81
CA PHE A 301 14.37 -6.25 7.50
C PHE A 301 15.66 -5.44 7.39
N ASP A 302 16.18 -5.30 6.18
CA ASP A 302 17.41 -4.56 5.91
C ASP A 302 17.18 -3.05 5.83
N GLY A 303 15.93 -2.58 5.91
CA GLY A 303 15.64 -1.17 5.84
C GLY A 303 14.16 -0.86 5.66
N ILE A 304 13.87 0.43 5.56
CA ILE A 304 12.52 0.95 5.36
C ILE A 304 12.48 1.71 4.04
N ASP A 305 11.48 1.40 3.22
CA ASP A 305 11.14 2.08 1.99
C ASP A 305 9.97 3.04 2.20
N PHE A 306 10.09 4.27 1.69
CA PHE A 306 9.09 5.32 1.81
C PHE A 306 8.38 5.47 0.47
N ASP A 307 7.27 4.74 0.29
CA ASP A 307 6.40 4.83 -0.88
C ASP A 307 5.17 5.67 -0.56
N ILE A 308 5.39 6.98 -0.39
CA ILE A 308 4.36 7.89 0.11
C ILE A 308 3.63 8.55 -1.04
N GLU A 309 2.41 8.12 -1.33
CA GLU A 309 1.63 8.63 -2.46
C GLU A 309 0.47 9.56 -2.06
N ASN A 310 -0.01 9.46 -0.82
CA ASN A 310 -1.16 10.21 -0.32
C ASN A 310 -0.99 10.63 1.15
N GLY A 311 -2.00 11.33 1.68
CA GLY A 311 -1.98 11.88 3.04
C GLY A 311 -1.23 13.21 3.14
N GLY A 312 -0.62 13.46 4.29
CA GLY A 312 0.16 14.66 4.60
C GLY A 312 1.64 14.38 4.49
N LYS A 313 2.39 15.32 3.91
CA LYS A 313 3.85 15.22 3.67
C LYS A 313 4.75 15.61 4.85
N ALA A 314 4.17 16.02 5.98
CA ALA A 314 4.93 16.53 7.11
C ALA A 314 5.66 15.41 7.88
N TYR A 315 6.84 15.74 8.43
CA TYR A 315 7.60 14.95 9.40
C TYR A 315 8.20 13.62 8.90
N TYR A 316 8.17 13.35 7.60
CA TYR A 316 8.93 12.22 7.04
C TYR A 316 10.45 12.42 7.17
N ASP A 317 10.93 13.67 7.22
CA ASP A 317 12.32 14.03 7.52
C ASP A 317 12.71 13.66 8.96
N VAL A 318 11.78 13.87 9.90
CA VAL A 318 11.94 13.46 11.29
C VAL A 318 11.98 11.93 11.39
N LEU A 319 11.06 11.23 10.72
CA LEU A 319 11.06 9.76 10.66
C LEU A 319 12.39 9.21 10.09
N ALA A 320 12.84 9.75 8.96
CA ALA A 320 14.08 9.33 8.31
C ALA A 320 15.31 9.55 9.20
N ARG A 321 15.42 10.74 9.84
CA ARG A 321 16.50 11.03 10.80
C ARG A 321 16.44 10.10 12.00
N GLU A 322 15.27 9.89 12.60
CA GLU A 322 15.15 9.02 13.78
C GLU A 322 15.56 7.57 13.44
N LEU A 323 15.16 7.04 12.27
CA LEU A 323 15.59 5.73 11.81
C LEU A 323 17.12 5.66 11.60
N LYS A 324 17.69 6.55 10.77
CA LYS A 324 19.12 6.51 10.41
C LYS A 324 20.05 6.88 11.56
N GLU A 325 19.72 7.92 12.32
CA GLU A 325 20.63 8.51 13.27
C GLU A 325 20.59 7.84 14.65
N LYS A 326 19.47 7.20 15.00
CA LYS A 326 19.27 6.52 16.29
C LYS A 326 19.12 5.01 16.13
N TYR A 327 18.06 4.54 15.48
CA TYR A 327 17.72 3.11 15.51
C TYR A 327 18.70 2.23 14.72
N PHE A 328 19.08 2.63 13.51
CA PHE A 328 20.00 1.85 12.68
C PHE A 328 21.40 1.71 13.29
N LYS A 329 21.77 2.60 14.22
CA LYS A 329 23.05 2.53 14.95
C LYS A 329 23.01 1.58 16.15
N MET A 330 21.84 1.08 16.55
CA MET A 330 21.70 0.19 17.71
C MET A 330 22.23 -1.22 17.49
N ILE A 331 22.47 -1.62 16.24
CA ILE A 331 23.14 -2.89 15.91
C ILE A 331 24.47 -2.56 15.21
N PRO A 332 25.57 -2.44 15.97
CA PRO A 332 26.88 -2.13 15.41
C PRO A 332 27.29 -3.13 14.32
N GLY A 333 27.80 -2.61 13.21
CA GLY A 333 28.29 -3.43 12.09
C GLY A 333 27.21 -3.97 11.14
N ARG A 334 25.91 -3.82 11.47
CA ARG A 334 24.82 -4.10 10.52
C ARG A 334 24.49 -2.85 9.71
N GLN A 335 24.50 -2.97 8.39
CA GLN A 335 24.02 -1.92 7.50
C GLN A 335 22.49 -1.99 7.38
N PHE A 336 21.84 -0.85 7.56
CA PHE A 336 20.43 -0.65 7.24
C PHE A 336 20.26 0.43 6.18
N TYR A 337 19.22 0.28 5.36
CA TYR A 337 18.94 1.15 4.22
C TYR A 337 17.67 1.97 4.44
N LEU A 338 17.67 3.19 3.94
CA LEU A 338 16.44 3.91 3.63
C LEU A 338 16.31 3.99 2.12
N SER A 339 15.11 3.72 1.64
CA SER A 339 14.74 4.00 0.26
C SER A 339 13.47 4.82 0.19
N SER A 340 13.21 5.41 -0.97
CA SER A 340 11.97 6.12 -1.26
C SER A 340 11.52 5.86 -2.69
N ALA A 341 10.22 5.99 -2.95
CA ALA A 341 9.63 5.81 -4.26
C ALA A 341 8.85 7.04 -4.73
N PRO A 342 9.53 8.17 -4.98
CA PRO A 342 8.86 9.36 -5.52
C PRO A 342 8.29 9.08 -6.92
N GLN A 343 7.22 9.78 -7.28
CA GLN A 343 6.80 9.86 -8.68
C GLN A 343 7.82 10.68 -9.49
N CYS A 344 7.81 10.56 -10.82
CA CYS A 344 8.81 11.25 -11.63
C CYS A 344 8.70 12.79 -11.60
N GLU A 345 7.57 13.34 -11.16
CA GLU A 345 7.38 14.79 -11.05
C GLU A 345 8.40 15.40 -10.08
N PHE A 346 8.98 16.54 -10.42
CA PHE A 346 10.02 17.17 -9.61
C PHE A 346 9.67 18.62 -9.24
N PRO A 347 9.73 19.01 -7.95
CA PRO A 347 9.91 18.12 -6.80
C PRO A 347 8.71 17.19 -6.63
N ASP A 348 8.95 15.98 -6.10
CA ASP A 348 7.85 15.07 -5.78
C ASP A 348 6.95 15.69 -4.71
N ARG A 349 5.63 15.54 -4.89
CA ARG A 349 4.62 16.17 -4.04
C ARG A 349 4.72 15.75 -2.57
N MET A 350 5.05 14.49 -2.32
CA MET A 350 5.02 13.88 -0.99
C MET A 350 6.41 13.74 -0.39
N LEU A 351 7.39 13.43 -1.22
CA LEU A 351 8.74 13.03 -0.83
C LEU A 351 9.81 14.08 -1.17
N GLY A 352 9.46 15.16 -1.88
CA GLY A 352 10.43 16.20 -2.27
C GLY A 352 11.20 16.78 -1.08
N ASP A 353 10.50 17.12 0.01
CA ASP A 353 11.11 17.74 1.20
C ASP A 353 12.02 16.75 1.96
N VAL A 354 11.60 15.48 2.08
CA VAL A 354 12.39 14.45 2.80
C VAL A 354 13.64 14.05 2.00
N LEU A 355 13.59 14.08 0.67
CA LEU A 355 14.71 13.72 -0.19
C LEU A 355 15.89 14.69 -0.08
N GLU A 356 15.64 15.98 0.16
CA GLU A 356 16.71 16.99 0.38
C GLU A 356 17.49 16.75 1.69
N THR A 357 17.06 15.81 2.55
CA THR A 357 17.87 15.40 3.71
C THR A 357 19.13 14.64 3.32
N GLY A 358 19.16 14.03 2.13
CA GLY A 358 20.26 13.18 1.68
C GLY A 358 20.42 11.86 2.44
N LEU A 359 19.40 11.42 3.19
CA LEU A 359 19.47 10.22 4.05
C LEU A 359 19.12 8.91 3.33
N PHE A 360 18.57 8.98 2.12
CA PHE A 360 18.13 7.81 1.35
C PHE A 360 19.28 7.24 0.53
N ASP A 361 19.50 5.93 0.68
CA ASP A 361 20.48 5.17 -0.10
C ASP A 361 19.95 4.89 -1.52
N TYR A 362 18.65 4.59 -1.64
CA TYR A 362 18.01 4.24 -2.91
C TYR A 362 16.79 5.11 -3.18
N VAL A 363 16.67 5.66 -4.38
CA VAL A 363 15.50 6.44 -4.82
C VAL A 363 14.90 5.78 -6.05
N PHE A 364 13.79 5.07 -5.83
CA PHE A 364 13.03 4.30 -6.81
C PHE A 364 12.01 5.18 -7.55
N ILE A 365 12.50 6.05 -8.44
CA ILE A 365 11.66 7.06 -9.10
C ILE A 365 10.66 6.38 -10.02
N GLN A 366 9.36 6.55 -9.77
CA GLN A 366 8.29 5.96 -10.57
C GLN A 366 8.13 6.71 -11.90
N PHE A 367 8.83 6.27 -12.95
CA PHE A 367 8.76 6.84 -14.31
C PHE A 367 7.57 6.28 -15.11
N TYR A 368 6.41 6.19 -14.48
CA TYR A 368 5.15 5.75 -15.07
C TYR A 368 3.98 6.52 -14.44
N ASN A 369 2.77 6.34 -14.99
CA ASN A 369 1.54 7.07 -14.62
C ASN A 369 1.59 8.61 -14.71
N ASN A 370 2.68 9.18 -15.22
CA ASN A 370 2.92 10.63 -15.25
C ASN A 370 3.49 11.11 -16.59
N TRP A 371 3.39 12.42 -16.84
CA TRP A 371 3.85 13.07 -18.08
C TRP A 371 5.37 12.95 -18.28
N CYS A 372 6.14 12.77 -17.21
CA CYS A 372 7.59 12.59 -17.23
C CYS A 372 8.05 11.13 -17.41
N GLY A 373 7.12 10.16 -17.53
CA GLY A 373 7.45 8.74 -17.57
C GLY A 373 8.24 8.28 -18.81
N VAL A 374 8.73 7.03 -18.77
CA VAL A 374 9.66 6.45 -19.77
C VAL A 374 9.18 6.52 -21.22
N LYS A 375 7.86 6.56 -21.47
CA LYS A 375 7.29 6.75 -22.81
C LYS A 375 7.68 8.07 -23.46
N ASN A 376 8.09 9.06 -22.67
CA ASN A 376 8.52 10.37 -23.12
C ASN A 376 10.04 10.53 -23.16
N TYR A 377 10.81 9.43 -23.09
CA TYR A 377 12.26 9.47 -23.31
C TYR A 377 12.60 10.15 -24.64
N GLY A 378 13.54 11.08 -24.60
CA GLY A 378 13.92 11.93 -25.75
C GLY A 378 13.10 13.21 -25.93
N ASN A 379 12.00 13.39 -25.18
CA ASN A 379 11.29 14.67 -25.13
C ASN A 379 11.86 15.55 -24.01
N GLN A 380 12.63 16.57 -24.38
CA GLN A 380 13.28 17.49 -23.43
C GLN A 380 12.33 18.26 -22.50
N TRP A 381 11.03 18.34 -22.83
CA TRP A 381 10.01 19.00 -22.00
C TRP A 381 9.32 18.05 -21.02
N ALA A 382 9.58 16.75 -21.15
CA ALA A 382 8.92 15.70 -20.38
C ALA A 382 9.93 14.84 -19.59
N TRP A 383 10.96 14.34 -20.28
CA TRP A 383 12.00 13.52 -19.67
C TRP A 383 12.89 14.36 -18.74
N ASN A 384 12.84 14.07 -17.45
CA ASN A 384 13.46 14.88 -16.40
C ASN A 384 14.46 14.11 -15.53
N TRP A 385 15.01 12.98 -16.00
CA TRP A 385 16.09 12.26 -15.32
C TRP A 385 17.27 13.16 -14.89
N PRO A 386 17.77 14.11 -15.71
CA PRO A 386 18.86 15.00 -15.29
C PRO A 386 18.53 15.87 -14.07
N THR A 387 17.25 16.18 -13.83
CA THR A 387 16.81 16.91 -12.64
C THR A 387 17.01 16.07 -11.38
N TRP A 388 16.70 14.77 -11.46
CA TRP A 388 16.96 13.82 -10.38
C TRP A 388 18.46 13.61 -10.13
N GLU A 389 19.27 13.58 -11.19
CA GLU A 389 20.74 13.54 -11.05
C GLU A 389 21.30 14.78 -10.35
N ALA A 390 20.73 15.95 -10.60
CA ALA A 390 21.12 17.18 -9.91
C ALA A 390 20.80 17.12 -8.40
N LEU A 391 19.74 16.42 -7.99
CA LEU A 391 19.46 16.12 -6.57
C LEU A 391 20.51 15.15 -6.01
N ALA A 392 20.75 14.02 -6.68
CA ALA A 392 21.74 13.03 -6.23
C ALA A 392 23.15 13.60 -6.12
N ALA A 393 23.53 14.53 -7.01
CA ALA A 393 24.80 15.24 -6.95
C ALA A 393 25.02 16.05 -5.66
N LYS A 394 23.94 16.50 -5.00
CA LYS A 394 24.01 17.18 -3.70
C LYS A 394 24.22 16.21 -2.53
N HIS A 395 23.93 14.92 -2.73
CA HIS A 395 23.86 13.91 -1.68
C HIS A 395 24.70 12.68 -2.02
N PRO A 396 26.03 12.75 -1.85
CA PRO A 396 26.93 11.63 -2.13
C PRO A 396 26.50 10.35 -1.39
N GLY A 397 26.25 9.29 -2.15
CA GLY A 397 25.75 8.00 -1.64
C GLY A 397 24.32 7.67 -2.06
N MET A 398 23.54 8.66 -2.49
CA MET A 398 22.22 8.45 -3.08
C MET A 398 22.34 7.80 -4.46
N GLN A 399 21.60 6.70 -4.66
CA GLN A 399 21.52 6.01 -5.94
C GLN A 399 20.12 6.10 -6.53
N LEU A 400 20.03 6.47 -7.80
CA LEU A 400 18.78 6.66 -8.53
C LEU A 400 18.43 5.41 -9.33
N PHE A 401 17.17 5.01 -9.25
CA PHE A 401 16.64 3.83 -9.93
C PHE A 401 15.53 4.25 -10.87
N LEU A 402 15.56 3.71 -12.09
CA LEU A 402 14.46 3.87 -13.05
C LEU A 402 13.32 2.93 -12.66
N GLY A 403 12.26 3.46 -12.05
CA GLY A 403 11.04 2.73 -11.72
C GLY A 403 10.14 2.53 -12.92
N VAL A 404 9.75 1.28 -13.20
CA VAL A 404 8.94 0.88 -14.36
C VAL A 404 7.88 -0.14 -13.98
N PRO A 405 6.71 -0.15 -14.65
CA PRO A 405 5.74 -1.21 -14.47
C PRO A 405 6.16 -2.44 -15.30
N ALA A 406 5.91 -3.63 -14.77
CA ALA A 406 6.24 -4.90 -15.43
C ALA A 406 5.31 -5.23 -16.61
N ASP A 407 4.15 -4.58 -16.70
CA ASP A 407 3.18 -4.76 -17.78
C ASP A 407 2.29 -3.50 -17.92
N THR A 408 1.38 -3.54 -18.88
CA THR A 408 0.29 -2.60 -19.16
C THR A 408 -0.78 -2.51 -18.07
N TYR A 409 -0.66 -3.25 -16.97
CA TYR A 409 -1.60 -3.21 -15.84
C TYR A 409 -1.51 -1.92 -15.02
N ALA A 410 -0.39 -1.21 -15.08
CA ALA A 410 -0.31 0.15 -14.54
C ALA A 410 -1.19 1.12 -15.36
N GLY A 411 -1.63 2.23 -14.73
CA GLY A 411 -2.48 3.25 -15.39
C GLY A 411 -1.90 3.81 -16.69
N GLY A 412 -0.57 3.82 -16.82
CA GLY A 412 0.15 4.06 -18.07
C GLY A 412 1.66 4.02 -17.86
N GLY A 413 2.43 3.99 -18.95
CA GLY A 413 3.90 4.10 -18.89
C GLY A 413 4.67 2.81 -19.18
N TYR A 414 4.01 1.67 -19.38
CA TYR A 414 4.70 0.45 -19.81
C TYR A 414 5.47 0.64 -21.13
N VAL A 415 6.71 0.20 -21.13
CA VAL A 415 7.62 0.12 -22.27
C VAL A 415 8.30 -1.25 -22.18
N ASP A 416 8.45 -1.93 -23.31
CA ASP A 416 9.08 -3.25 -23.36
C ASP A 416 10.59 -3.18 -23.06
N VAL A 417 11.19 -4.35 -22.82
CA VAL A 417 12.61 -4.45 -22.46
C VAL A 417 13.53 -3.87 -23.53
N ASN A 418 13.17 -3.94 -24.81
CA ASN A 418 13.95 -3.35 -25.91
C ASN A 418 13.92 -1.82 -25.89
N GLY A 419 12.75 -1.22 -25.62
CA GLY A 419 12.61 0.21 -25.43
C GLY A 419 13.39 0.68 -24.21
N LEU A 420 13.27 -0.04 -23.10
CA LEU A 420 14.03 0.25 -21.87
C LEU A 420 15.53 0.15 -22.07
N SER A 421 16.02 -0.85 -22.83
CA SER A 421 17.45 -1.00 -23.14
C SER A 421 18.06 0.29 -23.69
N LYS A 422 17.34 1.01 -24.57
CA LYS A 422 17.82 2.26 -25.17
C LYS A 422 17.96 3.38 -24.14
N ILE A 423 17.03 3.44 -23.19
CA ILE A 423 17.08 4.40 -22.08
C ILE A 423 18.25 4.04 -21.15
N LEU A 424 18.40 2.75 -20.84
CA LEU A 424 19.46 2.24 -19.97
C LEU A 424 20.85 2.47 -20.55
N ASP A 425 21.04 2.37 -21.87
CA ASP A 425 22.31 2.71 -22.54
C ASP A 425 22.76 4.16 -22.30
N ASP A 426 21.82 5.05 -21.97
CA ASP A 426 22.08 6.46 -21.67
C ASP A 426 22.29 6.67 -20.17
N ILE A 427 21.26 6.40 -19.36
CA ILE A 427 21.28 6.76 -17.93
C ILE A 427 22.30 5.95 -17.12
N SER A 428 22.67 4.74 -17.55
CA SER A 428 23.65 3.91 -16.83
C SER A 428 25.07 4.47 -16.84
N LYS A 429 25.36 5.46 -17.70
CA LYS A 429 26.66 6.16 -17.71
C LYS A 429 26.83 7.11 -16.53
N SER A 430 25.73 7.44 -15.86
CA SER A 430 25.73 8.35 -14.73
C SER A 430 26.33 7.69 -13.49
N PRO A 431 27.18 8.40 -12.71
CA PRO A 431 27.68 7.87 -11.44
C PRO A 431 26.59 7.76 -10.37
N TYR A 432 25.42 8.38 -10.59
CA TYR A 432 24.28 8.31 -9.68
C TYR A 432 23.31 7.17 -10.01
N TYR A 433 23.49 6.49 -11.15
CA TYR A 433 22.62 5.39 -11.55
C TYR A 433 22.86 4.16 -10.66
N GLY A 434 21.81 3.76 -9.94
CA GLY A 434 21.80 2.57 -9.10
C GLY A 434 21.20 1.34 -9.75
N GLY A 435 20.32 1.51 -10.74
CA GLY A 435 19.62 0.38 -11.37
C GLY A 435 18.18 0.65 -11.79
N VAL A 436 17.33 -0.38 -11.70
CA VAL A 436 15.90 -0.31 -12.01
C VAL A 436 15.05 -0.78 -10.85
N MET A 437 13.86 -0.22 -10.72
CA MET A 437 12.81 -0.72 -9.82
C MET A 437 11.62 -1.20 -10.64
N ILE A 438 11.02 -2.32 -10.26
CA ILE A 438 9.90 -2.93 -10.98
C ILE A 438 8.66 -2.99 -10.08
N TRP A 439 7.55 -2.44 -10.60
CA TRP A 439 6.20 -2.67 -10.08
C TRP A 439 5.47 -3.73 -10.93
N ASP A 440 5.26 -4.96 -10.47
CA ASP A 440 5.80 -5.62 -9.28
C ASP A 440 6.40 -6.99 -9.64
N ALA A 441 7.00 -7.68 -8.66
CA ALA A 441 7.67 -8.97 -8.85
C ALA A 441 6.74 -10.07 -9.36
N THR A 442 5.44 -9.97 -9.07
CA THR A 442 4.46 -11.02 -9.38
C THR A 442 4.16 -11.06 -10.87
N VAL A 443 3.84 -9.89 -11.45
CA VAL A 443 3.62 -9.72 -12.89
C VAL A 443 4.92 -9.98 -13.65
N SER A 444 6.01 -9.37 -13.17
CA SER A 444 7.35 -9.48 -13.74
C SER A 444 7.85 -10.92 -13.87
N LYS A 445 7.53 -11.77 -12.89
CA LYS A 445 7.94 -13.18 -12.91
C LYS A 445 7.07 -14.01 -13.86
N VAL A 446 5.78 -13.72 -13.96
CA VAL A 446 4.85 -14.49 -14.80
C VAL A 446 5.06 -14.20 -16.29
N ASN A 447 5.31 -12.95 -16.66
CA ASN A 447 5.55 -12.58 -18.06
C ASN A 447 7.03 -12.61 -18.48
N GLY A 448 7.96 -12.90 -17.56
CA GLY A 448 9.40 -12.95 -17.81
C GLY A 448 10.07 -11.58 -18.00
N PHE A 449 9.36 -10.48 -17.75
CA PHE A 449 9.87 -9.12 -17.91
C PHE A 449 11.11 -8.87 -17.04
N GLY A 450 11.04 -9.24 -15.76
CA GLY A 450 12.14 -9.01 -14.82
C GLY A 450 13.41 -9.75 -15.22
N GLU A 451 13.30 -11.03 -15.61
CA GLU A 451 14.45 -11.83 -16.03
C GLU A 451 15.13 -11.25 -17.28
N ALA A 452 14.33 -10.75 -18.23
CA ALA A 452 14.85 -10.10 -19.43
C ALA A 452 15.51 -8.75 -19.11
N LEU A 453 14.89 -7.94 -18.26
CA LEU A 453 15.43 -6.64 -17.86
C LEU A 453 16.70 -6.78 -17.01
N ALA A 454 16.75 -7.75 -16.09
CA ALA A 454 17.90 -8.02 -15.25
C ALA A 454 19.16 -8.37 -16.06
N LYS A 455 19.03 -9.14 -17.14
CA LYS A 455 20.15 -9.44 -18.06
C LYS A 455 20.77 -8.17 -18.64
N ILE A 456 19.97 -7.15 -18.93
CA ILE A 456 20.46 -5.87 -19.44
C ILE A 456 21.12 -5.10 -18.31
N VAL A 457 20.41 -4.93 -17.19
CA VAL A 457 20.86 -4.11 -16.05
C VAL A 457 22.16 -4.65 -15.46
N HIS A 458 22.28 -5.96 -15.25
CA HIS A 458 23.50 -6.57 -14.69
C HIS A 458 24.69 -6.60 -15.66
N SER A 459 24.46 -6.30 -16.94
CA SER A 459 25.52 -6.16 -17.94
C SER A 459 26.09 -4.74 -18.05
N LYS A 460 25.47 -3.77 -17.37
CA LYS A 460 25.88 -2.36 -17.38
C LYS A 460 26.97 -2.06 -16.37
#